data_AF-A0A3E1DAC4-F1
#
_entry.id   AF-A0A3E1DAC4-F1
#
_cell.length_a   1.000
_cell.length_b   1.000
_cell.length_c   1.000
_cell.angle_alpha   90.00
_cell.angle_beta   90.00
_cell.angle_gamma   90.00
#
_symmetry.space_group_name_H-M   'P 1'
#
loop_
_entity.id
_entity.type
_entity.pdbx_description
1 polymer ?
#
loop_
_entity_poly.entity_id
_entity_poly.type
_entity_poly.pdbx_seq_one_letter_code
_entity_poly.pdbx_strand_id
1 'polypeptide(L)'
;MAVSREFNKTVFIVGAGASKEVCLPIGKELKQMIVSSLSWDSNNEVEDVLIRVALSINLVTIPESYTACQHICESMSQSISIDNFLDQNKGDKVIELCGKLAIVRTILRAESTSLLFISNPKTGMNFASLEDTWFTGFWKLLTENCSRIYNF
;
A
#
# COMPACT_ATOMS: atom_id res chain seq x y z
N MET A 1 41.95 0.40 -30.78
CA MET A 1 42.03 0.25 -29.33
C MET A 1 40.61 0.28 -28.79
N ALA A 2 40.01 -0.88 -28.51
CA ALA A 2 38.63 -0.97 -28.05
C ALA A 2 38.59 -0.63 -26.56
N VAL A 3 37.94 0.48 -26.20
CA VAL A 3 37.68 0.82 -24.80
C VAL A 3 36.61 -0.14 -24.31
N SER A 4 36.99 -1.11 -23.49
CA SER A 4 36.05 -1.95 -22.77
C SER A 4 35.23 -1.04 -21.84
N ARG A 5 33.96 -0.83 -22.18
CA ARG A 5 33.03 -0.12 -21.31
C ARG A 5 32.78 -1.01 -20.09
N GLU A 6 33.47 -0.74 -18.98
CA GLU A 6 33.17 -1.38 -17.70
C GLU A 6 31.77 -0.92 -17.27
N PHE A 7 30.81 -1.83 -17.30
CA PHE A 7 29.52 -1.59 -16.65
C PHE A 7 29.76 -1.67 -15.14
N ASN A 8 29.51 -0.57 -14.44
CA ASN A 8 29.47 -0.57 -12.98
C ASN A 8 28.41 -1.59 -12.52
N LYS A 9 28.86 -2.63 -11.82
CA LYS A 9 27.99 -3.66 -11.25
C LYS A 9 27.39 -3.15 -9.94
N THR A 10 26.47 -2.20 -10.03
CA THR A 10 25.80 -1.63 -8.86
C THR A 10 24.56 -2.47 -8.52
N VAL A 11 24.44 -2.88 -7.26
CA VAL A 11 23.24 -3.53 -6.73
C VAL A 11 22.56 -2.58 -5.75
N PHE A 12 21.27 -2.30 -5.99
CA PHE A 12 20.45 -1.49 -5.10
C PHE A 12 19.55 -2.39 -4.26
N ILE A 13 19.52 -2.15 -2.94
CA ILE A 13 18.60 -2.81 -2.01
C ILE A 13 17.63 -1.76 -1.51
N VAL A 14 16.38 -1.83 -1.96
CA VAL A 14 15.33 -0.85 -1.63
C VAL A 14 14.30 -1.53 -0.73
N GLY A 15 14.12 -0.98 0.47
CA GLY A 15 13.11 -1.44 1.43
C GLY A 15 11.86 -0.56 1.47
N ALA A 16 10.86 -0.95 2.25
CA ALA A 16 9.60 -0.20 2.38
C ALA A 16 9.80 1.26 2.85
N GLY A 17 10.84 1.55 3.65
CA GLY A 17 11.13 2.92 4.10
C GLY A 17 11.39 3.91 2.97
N ALA A 18 11.74 3.41 1.79
CA ALA A 18 11.96 4.22 0.59
C ALA A 18 10.68 4.94 0.11
N SER A 19 9.49 4.47 0.50
CA SER A 19 8.22 5.09 0.08
C SER A 19 7.75 6.23 1.01
N LYS A 20 8.47 6.50 2.11
CA LYS A 20 8.04 7.47 3.12
C LYS A 20 8.02 8.90 2.61
N GLU A 21 9.00 9.29 1.80
CA GLU A 21 9.10 10.65 1.23
C GLU A 21 8.01 10.94 0.19
N VAL A 22 7.39 9.91 -0.38
CA VAL A 22 6.22 10.05 -1.27
C VAL A 22 4.88 9.87 -0.53
N CYS A 23 4.92 10.00 0.81
CA CYS A 23 3.75 9.93 1.70
C CYS A 23 3.03 8.58 1.72
N LEU A 24 3.72 7.47 1.40
CA LEU A 24 3.16 6.13 1.58
C LEU A 24 3.40 5.63 3.00
N PRO A 25 2.41 4.97 3.63
CA PRO A 25 2.50 4.50 5.01
C PRO A 25 3.44 3.29 5.11
N ILE A 26 4.15 3.19 6.22
CA ILE A 26 5.03 2.05 6.50
C ILE A 26 4.83 1.51 7.92
N GLY A 27 5.03 0.21 8.09
CA GLY A 27 5.03 -0.46 9.38
C GLY A 27 3.81 -0.14 10.25
N LYS A 28 4.03 0.62 11.33
CA LYS A 28 2.98 0.99 12.30
C LYS A 28 1.88 1.85 11.67
N GLU A 29 2.23 2.78 10.77
CA GLU A 29 1.25 3.67 10.14
C GLU A 29 0.29 2.88 9.25
N LEU A 30 0.82 1.91 8.48
CA LEU A 30 0.00 1.03 7.67
C LEU A 30 -0.99 0.24 8.53
N LYS A 31 -0.53 -0.32 9.65
CA LYS A 31 -1.39 -1.02 10.62
C LYS A 31 -2.48 -0.10 11.19
N GLN A 32 -2.13 1.14 11.54
CA GLN A 32 -3.10 2.13 12.03
C GLN A 32 -4.15 2.50 10.97
N MET A 33 -3.74 2.64 9.71
CA MET A 33 -4.69 2.89 8.61
C MET A 33 -5.66 1.72 8.42
N ILE A 34 -5.17 0.48 8.48
CA ILE A 34 -6.01 -0.73 8.42
C ILE A 34 -7.03 -0.72 9.57
N VAL A 35 -6.58 -0.52 10.81
CA VAL A 35 -7.47 -0.43 11.99
C VAL A 35 -8.51 0.68 11.80
N SER A 36 -8.10 1.86 11.34
CA SER A 36 -9.01 2.99 11.12
C SER A 36 -10.07 2.69 10.06
N SER A 37 -9.75 1.89 9.05
CA SER A 37 -10.70 1.51 7.99
C SER A 37 -11.78 0.54 8.46
N LEU A 38 -11.53 -0.15 9.58
CA LEU A 38 -12.43 -1.12 10.21
C LEU A 38 -13.12 -0.56 11.45
N SER A 39 -13.08 0.76 11.65
CA SER A 39 -13.78 1.44 12.75
C SER A 39 -15.30 1.39 12.59
N TRP A 40 -16.01 1.52 13.72
CA TRP A 40 -17.46 1.39 13.80
C TRP A 40 -18.08 2.67 14.34
N ASP A 41 -19.19 3.08 13.75
CA ASP A 41 -19.95 4.27 14.14
C ASP A 41 -20.92 3.99 15.31
N SER A 42 -21.62 5.04 15.76
CA SER A 42 -22.62 4.94 16.83
C SER A 42 -23.85 4.10 16.45
N ASN A 43 -24.05 3.79 15.17
CA ASN A 43 -25.16 2.97 14.68
C ASN A 43 -24.77 1.49 14.60
N ASN A 44 -23.58 1.12 15.06
CA ASN A 44 -23.00 -0.21 14.88
C ASN A 44 -22.87 -0.58 13.41
N GLU A 45 -22.34 0.33 12.60
CA GLU A 45 -21.93 0.05 11.22
C GLU A 45 -20.45 0.39 11.02
N VAL A 46 -19.78 -0.28 10.07
CA VAL A 46 -18.42 0.09 9.66
C VAL A 46 -18.44 1.52 9.08
N GLU A 47 -17.61 2.42 9.60
CA GLU A 47 -17.58 3.84 9.20
C GLU A 47 -17.24 4.00 7.71
N ASP A 48 -16.30 3.20 7.20
CA ASP A 48 -15.95 3.23 5.79
C ASP A 48 -17.09 2.67 4.92
N VAL A 49 -17.77 3.59 4.22
CA VAL A 49 -18.93 3.28 3.37
C VAL A 49 -18.62 2.23 2.31
N LEU A 50 -17.41 2.23 1.73
CA LEU A 50 -17.06 1.26 0.67
C LEU A 50 -16.89 -0.14 1.25
N ILE A 51 -16.26 -0.25 2.42
CA ILE A 51 -16.16 -1.53 3.13
C ILE A 51 -17.54 -2.01 3.55
N ARG A 52 -18.38 -1.12 4.10
CA ARG A 52 -19.77 -1.44 4.47
C ARG A 52 -20.57 -2.00 3.30
N VAL A 53 -20.56 -1.31 2.16
CA VAL A 53 -21.22 -1.77 0.92
C VAL A 53 -20.65 -3.11 0.46
N ALA A 54 -19.33 -3.29 0.49
CA ALA A 54 -18.70 -4.55 0.09
C ALA A 54 -19.10 -5.72 1.01
N LEU A 55 -19.22 -5.51 2.32
CA LEU A 55 -19.70 -6.51 3.27
C LEU A 55 -21.16 -6.90 2.97
N SER A 56 -22.03 -5.92 2.69
CA SER A 56 -23.43 -6.17 2.32
C SER A 56 -23.56 -6.97 1.02
N ILE A 57 -22.75 -6.67 0.00
CA ILE A 57 -22.73 -7.42 -1.27
C ILE A 57 -22.28 -8.87 -1.06
N ASN A 58 -21.37 -9.11 -0.11
CA ASN A 58 -20.90 -10.45 0.25
C ASN A 58 -21.81 -11.16 1.27
N LEU A 59 -23.00 -10.61 1.56
CA LEU A 59 -24.00 -11.19 2.46
C LEU A 59 -23.48 -11.43 3.89
N VAL A 60 -22.48 -10.67 4.33
CA VAL A 60 -21.96 -10.74 5.70
C VAL A 60 -22.87 -9.96 6.63
N THR A 61 -23.29 -10.59 7.72
CA THR A 61 -24.16 -9.93 8.70
C THR A 61 -23.39 -8.92 9.56
N ILE A 62 -24.12 -7.98 10.17
CA ILE A 62 -23.53 -6.99 11.09
C ILE A 62 -22.79 -7.68 12.26
N PRO A 63 -23.34 -8.69 12.96
CA PRO A 63 -22.64 -9.34 14.07
C PRO A 63 -21.35 -10.08 13.65
N GLU A 64 -21.38 -10.73 12.48
CA GLU A 64 -20.21 -11.44 11.94
C GLU A 64 -19.10 -10.46 11.57
N SER A 65 -19.44 -9.41 10.83
CA SER A 65 -18.46 -8.37 10.46
C SER A 65 -17.93 -7.63 11.68
N TYR A 66 -18.76 -7.35 12.68
CA TYR A 66 -18.32 -6.73 13.95
C TYR A 66 -17.26 -7.56 14.64
N THR A 67 -17.57 -8.84 14.86
CA THR A 67 -16.67 -9.76 15.55
C THR A 67 -15.34 -9.89 14.80
N ALA A 68 -15.39 -10.04 13.47
CA ALA A 68 -14.20 -10.14 12.64
C ALA A 68 -13.36 -8.84 12.65
N CYS A 69 -13.99 -7.67 12.49
CA CYS A 69 -13.30 -6.37 12.51
C CYS A 69 -12.64 -6.12 13.86
N GLN A 70 -13.36 -6.37 14.96
CA GLN A 70 -12.83 -6.22 16.31
C GLN A 70 -11.61 -7.12 16.53
N HIS A 71 -11.70 -8.39 16.13
CA HIS A 71 -10.60 -9.35 16.27
C HIS A 71 -9.36 -8.92 15.48
N ILE A 72 -9.53 -8.41 14.25
CA ILE A 72 -8.44 -7.82 13.46
C ILE A 72 -7.82 -6.65 14.24
N CYS A 73 -8.63 -5.68 14.65
CA CYS A 73 -8.18 -4.44 15.29
C CYS A 73 -7.38 -4.69 16.57
N GLU A 74 -7.86 -5.57 17.45
CA GLU A 74 -7.19 -5.92 18.70
C GLU A 74 -5.85 -6.63 18.45
N SER A 75 -5.80 -7.48 17.43
CA SER A 75 -4.61 -8.29 17.11
C SER A 75 -3.52 -7.50 16.38
N MET A 76 -3.84 -6.39 15.70
CA MET A 76 -2.88 -5.64 14.88
C MET A 76 -1.69 -5.10 15.67
N SER A 77 -1.87 -4.76 16.95
CA SER A 77 -0.79 -4.25 17.80
C SER A 77 0.32 -5.29 18.02
N GLN A 78 -0.05 -6.57 18.14
CA GLN A 78 0.86 -7.70 18.39
C GLN A 78 1.31 -8.40 17.10
N SER A 79 0.58 -8.22 16.01
CA SER A 79 0.87 -8.90 14.74
C SER A 79 2.11 -8.33 14.06
N ILE A 80 2.95 -9.23 13.51
CA ILE A 80 4.14 -8.87 12.72
C ILE A 80 3.72 -8.03 11.51
N SER A 81 2.72 -8.52 10.77
CA SER A 81 2.07 -7.85 9.64
C SER A 81 0.60 -8.28 9.55
N ILE A 82 -0.18 -7.57 8.74
CA ILE A 82 -1.55 -7.99 8.42
C ILE A 82 -1.57 -9.33 7.68
N ASP A 83 -0.62 -9.57 6.77
CA ASP A 83 -0.54 -10.83 6.02
C ASP A 83 -0.30 -12.01 6.96
N ASN A 84 0.61 -11.86 7.93
CA ASN A 84 0.87 -12.88 8.93
C ASN A 84 -0.38 -13.17 9.78
N PHE A 85 -1.12 -12.13 10.16
CA PHE A 85 -2.38 -12.31 10.90
C PHE A 85 -3.42 -13.07 10.08
N LEU A 86 -3.59 -12.72 8.79
CA LEU A 86 -4.55 -13.38 7.92
C LEU A 86 -4.18 -14.83 7.64
N ASP A 87 -2.90 -15.15 7.54
CA ASP A 87 -2.43 -16.54 7.39
C ASP A 87 -2.71 -17.37 8.66
N GLN A 88 -2.51 -16.79 9.85
CA GLN A 88 -2.84 -17.43 11.13
C GLN A 88 -4.34 -17.67 11.33
N ASN A 89 -5.19 -16.86 10.70
CA ASN A 89 -6.65 -16.96 10.76
C ASN A 89 -7.26 -17.56 9.48
N LYS A 90 -6.45 -18.24 8.68
CA LYS A 90 -6.88 -18.85 7.42
C LYS A 90 -8.01 -19.84 7.66
N GLY A 91 -9.06 -19.73 6.84
CA GLY A 91 -10.27 -20.54 6.97
C GLY A 91 -11.46 -19.76 7.55
N ASP A 92 -11.22 -18.72 8.36
CA ASP A 92 -12.27 -17.78 8.74
C ASP A 92 -12.54 -16.82 7.57
N LYS A 93 -13.64 -17.06 6.85
CA LYS A 93 -13.98 -16.31 5.65
C LYS A 93 -14.36 -14.86 5.92
N VAL A 94 -14.88 -14.56 7.10
CA VAL A 94 -15.28 -13.20 7.45
C VAL A 94 -14.05 -12.39 7.82
N ILE A 95 -13.11 -12.96 8.59
CA ILE A 95 -11.81 -12.33 8.88
C ILE A 95 -11.01 -12.12 7.59
N GLU A 96 -10.93 -13.14 6.72
CA GLU A 96 -10.24 -13.04 5.43
C GLU A 96 -10.82 -11.91 4.58
N LEU A 97 -12.16 -11.80 4.51
CA LEU A 97 -12.82 -10.74 3.75
C LEU A 97 -12.57 -9.36 4.35
N CYS A 98 -12.84 -9.17 5.65
CA CYS A 98 -12.67 -7.88 6.32
C CYS A 98 -11.21 -7.40 6.23
N GLY A 99 -10.25 -8.29 6.46
CA GLY A 99 -8.84 -7.96 6.35
C GLY A 99 -8.41 -7.58 4.93
N LYS A 100 -8.87 -8.32 3.91
CA LYS A 100 -8.57 -7.98 2.51
C LYS A 100 -9.20 -6.65 2.09
N LEU A 101 -10.45 -6.40 2.49
CA LEU A 101 -11.12 -5.12 2.24
C LEU A 101 -10.34 -3.97 2.89
N ALA A 102 -9.89 -4.13 4.13
CA ALA A 102 -9.09 -3.13 4.84
C ALA A 102 -7.74 -2.86 4.17
N ILE A 103 -7.04 -3.90 3.72
CA ILE A 103 -5.78 -3.77 2.95
C ILE A 103 -6.02 -2.98 1.68
N VAL A 104 -6.98 -3.41 0.85
CA VAL A 104 -7.29 -2.76 -0.43
C VAL A 104 -7.69 -1.31 -0.20
N ARG A 105 -8.56 -1.06 0.77
CA ARG A 105 -9.01 0.30 1.09
C ARG A 105 -7.86 1.18 1.56
N THR A 106 -6.95 0.64 2.36
CA THR A 106 -5.76 1.36 2.84
C THR A 106 -4.81 1.69 1.70
N ILE A 107 -4.54 0.75 0.80
CA ILE A 107 -3.70 0.97 -0.39
C ILE A 107 -4.31 2.07 -1.25
N LEU A 108 -5.59 1.97 -1.61
CA LEU A 108 -6.25 2.96 -2.47
C LEU A 108 -6.25 4.36 -1.84
N ARG A 109 -6.49 4.46 -0.51
CA ARG A 109 -6.40 5.73 0.21
C ARG A 109 -4.98 6.30 0.18
N ALA A 110 -3.98 5.48 0.52
CA ALA A 110 -2.58 5.90 0.54
C ALA A 110 -2.10 6.35 -0.85
N GLU A 111 -2.42 5.60 -1.91
CA GLU A 111 -2.08 5.95 -3.28
C GLU A 111 -2.73 7.26 -3.70
N SER A 112 -4.01 7.47 -3.38
CA SER A 112 -4.75 8.70 -3.73
C SER A 112 -4.19 9.97 -3.09
N THR A 113 -3.46 9.84 -1.98
CA THR A 113 -2.85 10.96 -1.25
C THR A 113 -1.33 11.04 -1.42
N SER A 114 -0.73 10.12 -2.18
CA SER A 114 0.72 10.06 -2.38
C SER A 114 1.19 11.08 -3.44
N LEU A 115 2.48 11.42 -3.40
CA LEU A 115 3.11 12.24 -4.45
C LEU A 115 3.15 11.52 -5.81
N LEU A 116 2.90 10.21 -5.83
CA LEU A 116 2.83 9.38 -7.02
C LEU A 116 1.44 9.31 -7.63
N PHE A 117 0.44 9.95 -7.02
CA PHE A 117 -0.94 9.91 -7.50
C PHE A 117 -1.07 10.56 -8.88
N ILE A 118 -1.65 9.82 -9.83
CA ILE A 118 -1.94 10.32 -11.18
C ILE A 118 -3.42 10.68 -11.25
N SER A 119 -3.73 11.97 -11.13
CA SER A 119 -5.11 12.47 -11.20
C SER A 119 -5.72 12.39 -12.60
N ASN A 120 -4.90 12.50 -13.65
CA ASN A 120 -5.32 12.37 -15.04
C ASN A 120 -4.32 11.49 -15.81
N PRO A 121 -4.73 10.28 -16.26
CA PRO A 121 -3.86 9.40 -17.04
C PRO A 121 -3.29 10.03 -18.32
N LYS A 122 -3.96 11.05 -18.88
CA LYS A 122 -3.51 11.74 -20.08
C LYS A 122 -2.35 12.71 -19.83
N THR A 123 -2.25 13.26 -18.63
CA THR A 123 -1.17 14.21 -18.27
C THR A 123 0.07 13.51 -17.74
N GLY A 124 -0.05 12.24 -17.35
CA GLY A 124 1.05 11.47 -16.77
C GLY A 124 1.42 11.92 -15.35
N MET A 125 2.58 11.45 -14.89
CA MET A 125 3.11 11.75 -13.55
C MET A 125 3.74 13.14 -13.49
N ASN A 126 3.47 13.88 -12.42
CA ASN A 126 4.14 15.15 -12.15
C ASN A 126 5.51 14.90 -11.51
N PHE A 127 6.59 14.96 -12.28
CA PHE A 127 7.94 14.76 -11.74
C PHE A 127 8.40 15.91 -10.82
N ALA A 128 7.83 17.11 -10.97
CA ALA A 128 8.19 18.24 -10.12
C ALA A 128 7.84 18.00 -8.65
N SER A 129 6.76 17.24 -8.36
CA SER A 129 6.41 16.87 -6.99
C SER A 129 7.35 15.84 -6.36
N LEU A 130 8.31 15.29 -7.12
CA LEU A 130 9.29 14.32 -6.63
C LEU A 130 10.69 14.91 -6.47
N GLU A 131 10.90 16.19 -6.80
CA GLU A 131 12.21 16.85 -6.76
C GLU A 131 12.86 16.80 -5.37
N ASP A 132 12.06 16.97 -4.32
CA ASP A 132 12.51 16.92 -2.92
C ASP A 132 12.62 15.50 -2.35
N THR A 133 12.47 14.47 -3.19
CA THR A 133 12.58 13.06 -2.78
C THR A 133 13.84 12.39 -3.32
N TRP A 134 14.30 11.33 -2.65
CA TRP A 134 15.43 10.51 -3.08
C TRP A 134 15.19 9.84 -4.45
N PHE A 135 13.94 9.77 -4.94
CA PHE A 135 13.59 9.18 -6.23
C PHE A 135 14.31 9.89 -7.38
N THR A 136 14.47 11.22 -7.29
CA THR A 136 15.16 12.00 -8.33
C THR A 136 16.65 11.63 -8.40
N GLY A 137 17.31 11.47 -7.25
CA GLY A 137 18.70 11.02 -7.17
C GLY A 137 18.85 9.58 -7.62
N PHE A 138 17.94 8.71 -7.19
CA PHE A 138 17.93 7.30 -7.58
C PHE A 138 17.72 7.12 -9.08
N TRP A 139 16.81 7.86 -9.70
CA TRP A 139 16.58 7.84 -11.13
C TRP A 139 17.83 8.26 -11.92
N LYS A 140 18.55 9.29 -11.45
CA LYS A 140 19.83 9.70 -12.05
C LYS A 140 20.86 8.58 -11.99
N LEU A 141 21.00 7.89 -10.86
CA LEU A 141 21.90 6.75 -10.71
C LEU A 141 21.49 5.55 -11.59
N LEU A 142 20.19 5.27 -11.69
CA LEU A 142 19.66 4.19 -12.53
C LEU A 142 19.90 4.43 -14.02
N THR A 143 19.86 5.70 -14.44
CA THR A 143 20.02 6.08 -15.85
C THR A 143 21.44 6.50 -16.20
N GLU A 144 22.32 6.64 -15.21
CA GLU A 144 23.72 6.95 -15.41
C GLU A 144 24.38 5.88 -16.28
N ASN A 145 25.02 6.30 -17.37
CA ASN A 145 25.69 5.41 -18.32
C ASN A 145 24.78 4.42 -19.09
N CYS A 146 23.45 4.54 -18.96
CA CYS A 146 22.51 3.85 -19.85
C CYS A 146 22.55 4.49 -21.24
N SER A 147 23.24 3.88 -22.19
CA SER A 147 23.11 4.26 -23.61
C SER A 147 21.76 3.82 -24.16
N ARG A 148 21.11 4.71 -24.91
CA ARG A 148 19.84 4.47 -25.61
C ARG A 148 20.02 3.28 -26.57
N ILE A 149 19.39 2.14 -26.26
CA ILE A 149 19.33 1.00 -27.17
C ILE A 149 18.24 1.34 -28.20
N TYR A 150 18.62 1.98 -29.30
CA TYR A 150 17.76 2.07 -30.47
C TYR A 150 17.85 0.77 -31.26
N ASN A 151 16.72 0.09 -31.43
CA ASN A 151 16.43 -0.84 -32.52
C ASN A 151 14.91 -0.89 -32.69
N PHE A 152 14.36 0.04 -33.47
CA PHE A 152 13.10 -0.10 -34.20
C PHE A 152 13.22 0.71 -35.49
#